data_AF-A0A098AU65-F1
#
_entry.id   AF-A0A098AU65-F1
#
_cell.length_a   1.000
_cell.length_b   1.000
_cell.length_c   1.000
_cell.angle_alpha   90.00
_cell.angle_beta   90.00
_cell.angle_gamma   90.00
#
_symmetry.space_group_name_H-M   'P 1'
#
loop_
_entity.id
_entity.type
_entity.pdbx_description
1 polymer ?
#
loop_
_entity_poly.entity_id
_entity_poly.type
_entity_poly.pdbx_seq_one_letter_code
_entity_poly.pdbx_strand_id
1 'polypeptide(L)' 'FYSINLVKAHLINYPCPLNINFLWNYGFLLGIIFFIQIITGVFLASRYTPDVSYAYYSIQHILRE' A
#
# COMPACT_ATOMS: atom_id res chain seq x y z
N PHE A 1 12.91 1.90 23.50
CA PHE A 1 11.82 1.72 24.49
C PHE A 1 10.58 2.54 24.14
N TYR A 2 10.72 3.86 23.91
CA TYR A 2 9.60 4.74 23.51
C TYR A 2 8.84 4.26 22.25
N SER A 3 9.56 3.85 21.21
CA SER A 3 8.95 3.31 19.97
C SER A 3 8.09 2.07 20.21
N ILE A 4 8.55 1.13 21.06
CA ILE A 4 7.77 -0.05 21.46
C ILE A 4 6.49 0.36 22.19
N ASN A 5 6.56 1.33 23.11
CA ASN A 5 5.39 1.76 23.88
C ASN A 5 4.37 2.48 23.00
N LEU A 6 4.83 3.25 22.02
CA LEU A 6 3.97 3.91 21.04
C LEU A 6 3.21 2.89 20.18
N VAL A 7 3.90 1.85 19.69
CA VAL A 7 3.24 0.76 18.94
C VAL A 7 2.21 0.05 19.82
N LYS A 8 2.55 -0.27 21.07
CA LYS A 8 1.61 -0.90 22.01
C LYS A 8 0.37 -0.03 22.27
N ALA A 9 0.55 1.29 22.41
CA ALA A 9 -0.55 2.21 22.66
C ALA A 9 -1.57 2.24 21.51
N HIS A 10 -1.10 2.17 20.26
CA HIS A 10 -1.96 2.28 19.08
C HIS A 10 -2.53 0.95 18.57
N LEU A 11 -1.80 -0.17 18.73
CA LEU A 11 -2.23 -1.46 18.19
C LEU A 11 -2.87 -2.38 19.23
N ILE A 12 -2.51 -2.23 20.51
CA ILE A 12 -2.94 -3.18 21.57
C ILE A 12 -3.85 -2.49 22.57
N ASN A 13 -3.44 -1.34 23.08
CA ASN A 13 -4.14 -0.66 24.17
C ASN A 13 -5.13 0.41 23.68
N TYR A 14 -5.44 0.43 22.38
CA TYR A 14 -6.32 1.43 21.81
C TYR A 14 -7.79 1.12 22.20
N PRO A 15 -8.48 2.01 22.91
CA PRO A 15 -9.85 1.77 23.32
C PRO A 15 -10.80 1.90 22.11
N CYS A 16 -11.39 0.78 21.69
CA CYS A 16 -12.38 0.74 20.62
C CYS A 16 -13.81 0.74 21.18
N PRO A 17 -14.75 1.51 20.61
CA PRO A 17 -16.15 1.43 20.98
C PRO A 17 -16.74 0.05 20.60
N LEU A 18 -17.63 -0.47 21.45
CA LEU A 18 -18.20 -1.82 21.28
C LEU A 18 -19.11 -1.96 20.04
N ASN A 19 -19.73 -0.86 19.59
CA ASN A 19 -20.64 -0.85 18.44
C ASN A 19 -19.93 -0.36 17.16
N ILE A 20 -18.83 -1.01 16.78
CA ILE A 20 -18.10 -0.69 15.54
C ILE A 20 -18.81 -1.34 14.35
N ASN A 21 -19.17 -0.51 13.36
CA ASN A 21 -19.70 -0.99 12.07
C ASN A 21 -18.55 -1.37 11.13
N PHE A 22 -18.83 -2.19 10.13
CA PHE A 22 -17.89 -2.67 9.12
C PHE A 22 -17.12 -1.55 8.39
N LEU A 23 -17.71 -0.37 8.23
CA LEU A 23 -17.08 0.82 7.63
C LEU A 23 -15.75 1.21 8.32
N TRP A 24 -15.57 0.90 9.60
CA TRP A 24 -14.32 1.19 10.31
C TRP A 24 -13.12 0.35 9.81
N ASN A 25 -13.36 -0.77 9.12
CA ASN A 25 -12.28 -1.58 8.55
C ASN A 25 -11.60 -0.90 7.34
N TYR A 26 -12.26 0.06 6.67
CA TYR A 26 -11.70 0.69 5.48
C TYR A 26 -10.35 1.39 5.74
N GLY A 27 -10.11 1.91 6.94
CA GLY A 27 -8.81 2.50 7.29
C GLY A 27 -7.66 1.50 7.19
N PHE A 28 -7.84 0.29 7.73
CA PHE A 28 -6.83 -0.77 7.63
C PHE A 28 -6.70 -1.32 6.20
N LEU A 29 -7.83 -1.50 5.50
CA LEU A 29 -7.81 -1.91 4.09
C LEU A 29 -7.04 -0.91 3.21
N LEU A 30 -7.19 0.40 3.44
CA LEU A 30 -6.43 1.44 2.74
C LEU A 30 -4.92 1.31 3.00
N GLY A 31 -4.52 1.02 4.23
CA GLY A 31 -3.12 0.74 4.57
C GLY A 31 -2.56 -0.46 3.81
N ILE A 32 -3.33 -1.54 3.69
CA ILE A 32 -2.96 -2.71 2.90
C ILE A 32 -2.82 -2.35 1.41
N ILE A 33 -3.81 -1.67 0.84
CA ILE A 33 -3.81 -1.31 -0.59
C ILE A 33 -2.62 -0.40 -0.89
N PHE A 34 -2.33 0.56 -0.04
CA PHE A 34 -1.17 1.44 -0.19
C PHE A 34 0.14 0.64 -0.23
N PHE A 35 0.32 -0.30 0.69
CA PHE A 35 1.52 -1.15 0.72
C PHE A 35 1.66 -2.00 -0.55
N ILE A 36 0.56 -2.61 -1.01
CA ILE A 36 0.53 -3.38 -2.26
C ILE A 36 0.92 -2.47 -3.44
N GLN A 37 0.37 -1.26 -3.53
CA GLN A 37 0.66 -0.32 -4.62
C GLN A 37 2.13 0.12 -4.66
N ILE A 38 2.75 0.37 -3.51
CA ILE A 38 4.19 0.71 -3.46
C ILE A 38 5.03 -0.46 -3.96
N ILE A 39 4.76 -1.68 -3.49
CA ILE A 39 5.51 -2.86 -3.91
C ILE A 39 5.34 -3.10 -5.41
N THR A 40 4.10 -3.16 -5.89
CA THR A 40 3.82 -3.39 -7.32
C THR A 40 4.38 -2.26 -8.19
N GLY A 41 4.27 -1.02 -7.73
CA GLY A 41 4.81 0.14 -8.42
C GLY A 41 6.33 0.09 -8.58
N VAL A 42 7.07 -0.33 -7.55
CA VAL A 42 8.53 -0.49 -7.63
C VAL A 42 8.92 -1.57 -8.65
N PHE A 43 8.22 -2.70 -8.65
CA PHE A 43 8.47 -3.77 -9.64
C PHE A 43 8.16 -3.31 -11.07
N LEU A 44 7.06 -2.60 -11.27
CA LEU A 44 6.68 -2.06 -12.58
C LEU A 44 7.65 -0.97 -13.05
N ALA A 45 8.08 -0.08 -12.16
CA ALA A 45 9.02 1.00 -12.47
C ALA A 45 10.39 0.50 -12.93
N SER A 46 10.85 -0.65 -12.41
CA SER A 46 12.12 -1.28 -12.82
C SER A 46 12.15 -1.70 -14.30
N ARG A 47 10.98 -1.99 -14.89
CA ARG A 47 10.84 -2.38 -16.31
C ARG A 47 10.24 -1.30 -17.20
N TYR A 48 9.84 -0.16 -16.63
CA TYR A 48 9.19 0.93 -17.35
C TYR A 48 10.21 1.92 -17.91
N THR A 49 10.03 2.34 -19.17
CA THR A 49 10.86 3.38 -19.81
C THR A 49 10.08 4.69 -19.85
N PRO A 50 10.55 5.77 -19.19
CA PRO A 50 9.78 7.00 -19.02
C PRO A 50 9.76 7.93 -20.25
N ASP A 51 10.48 7.58 -21.32
CA ASP A 51 10.52 8.36 -22.55
C ASP A 51 9.17 8.32 -23.28
N VAL A 52 8.66 9.48 -23.73
CA VAL A 52 7.33 9.60 -24.35
C VAL A 52 7.19 8.71 -25.61
N SER A 53 8.26 8.51 -26.37
CA SER A 53 8.24 7.65 -27.55
C SER A 53 8.20 6.16 -27.22
N TYR A 54 8.66 5.78 -26.02
CA TYR A 54 8.78 4.37 -25.59
C TYR A 54 7.84 3.98 -24.44
N ALA A 55 7.15 4.93 -23.80
CA ALA A 55 6.27 4.70 -22.66
C ALA A 55 5.21 3.63 -22.98
N TYR A 56 4.52 3.75 -24.13
CA TYR A 56 3.52 2.77 -24.56
C TYR A 56 4.13 1.40 -24.84
N TYR A 57 5.26 1.36 -25.56
CA TYR A 57 5.94 0.11 -25.88
C TYR A 57 6.45 -0.62 -24.62
N SER A 58 6.94 0.12 -23.62
CA SER A 58 7.39 -0.46 -22.35
C SER A 58 6.24 -1.10 -21.56
N ILE A 59 5.04 -0.48 -21.57
CA ILE A 59 3.84 -1.08 -20.98
C ILE A 59 3.42 -2.32 -21.77
N GLN A 60 3.43 -2.26 -23.10
CA GLN A 60 3.08 -3.40 -23.95
C GLN A 60 4.03 -4.59 -23.75
N HIS A 61 5.31 -4.31 -23.51
CA HIS A 61 6.32 -5.30 -23.15
C HIS A 61 6.04 -5.91 -21.78
N ILE A 62 5.81 -5.10 -20.72
CA ILE A 62 5.44 -5.59 -19.37
C ILE A 62 4.17 -6.48 -19.38
N LEU A 63 3.21 -6.20 -20.26
CA LEU A 63 1.97 -6.97 -20.36
C LEU A 63 2.11 -8.29 -21.12
N ARG A 64 3.09 -8.39 -22.03
CA ARG A 64 3.24 -9.54 -22.94
C ARG A 64 4.39 -10.47 -22.55
N GLU A 65 5.39 -9.94 -21.84
CA GLU A 65 6.61 -10.63 -21.40
C GLU A 65 6.70 -10.68 -19.87
#